data_AF-A0A8T6QLA7-F1
#
_entry.id   AF-A0A8T6QLA7-F1
#
_cell.length_a   1.000
_cell.length_b   1.000
_cell.length_c   1.000
_cell.angle_alpha   90.00
_cell.angle_beta   90.00
_cell.angle_gamma   90.00
#
_symmetry.space_group_name_H-M   'P 1'
#
loop_
_entity.id
_entity.type
_entity.pdbx_description
1 polymer ?
#
loop_
_entity_poly.entity_id
_entity_poly.type
_entity_poly.pdbx_seq_one_letter_code
_entity_poly.pdbx_strand_id
1 'polypeptide(L)'
;AFDRNSTRKVLIEATSNQVNQFGGYTGMTPADFREFVFTIADKVGFARERIILGGDHLGPNCWQQENADAAMEKSVELVKAYVRAGFSKIHLDASMSCAGDPIPLAPETVAERAAVLCFAAESVATDCQREQLSYVI
;
A
#
# COMPACT_ATOMS: atom_id res chain seq x y z
N ALA A 1 22.06 16.64 10.30
CA ALA A 1 21.38 17.63 9.45
C ALA A 1 20.13 17.00 8.88
N PHE A 2 18.96 17.61 9.07
CA PHE A 2 17.67 17.08 8.58
C PHE A 2 17.52 17.26 7.07
N ASP A 3 16.68 16.44 6.43
CA ASP A 3 16.56 16.36 4.98
C ASP A 3 15.96 17.57 4.28
N ARG A 4 15.41 18.53 5.02
CA ARG A 4 14.87 19.78 4.46
C ARG A 4 15.87 20.46 3.50
N ASN A 5 17.12 20.58 3.93
CA ASN A 5 18.17 21.29 3.19
C ASN A 5 19.08 20.34 2.40
N SER A 6 18.74 19.05 2.30
CA SER A 6 19.45 18.08 1.47
C SER A 6 18.76 17.94 0.10
N THR A 7 19.31 17.10 -0.78
CA THR A 7 18.68 16.67 -2.03
C THR A 7 18.09 15.25 -1.96
N ARG A 8 18.15 14.60 -0.78
CA ARG A 8 17.66 13.22 -0.60
C ARG A 8 16.13 13.17 -0.69
N LYS A 9 15.60 12.07 -1.20
CA LYS A 9 14.18 11.74 -1.05
C LYS A 9 13.91 11.22 0.37
N VAL A 10 12.67 11.39 0.84
CA VAL A 10 12.19 10.85 2.12
C VAL A 10 11.09 9.83 1.83
N LEU A 11 11.24 8.62 2.37
CA LEU A 11 10.24 7.55 2.27
C LEU A 11 9.38 7.55 3.53
N ILE A 12 8.07 7.59 3.35
CA ILE A 12 7.08 7.46 4.42
C ILE A 12 6.12 6.35 4.02
N GLU A 13 5.96 5.36 4.88
CA GLU A 13 5.11 4.20 4.61
C GLU A 13 3.94 4.11 5.58
N ALA A 14 2.81 3.58 5.11
CA ALA A 14 1.65 3.27 5.92
C ALA A 14 1.25 1.80 5.74
N THR A 15 1.03 1.11 6.85
CA THR A 15 0.52 -0.27 6.87
C THR A 15 -0.97 -0.33 6.54
N SER A 16 -1.44 -1.47 6.05
CA SER A 16 -2.87 -1.74 5.80
C SER A 16 -3.76 -1.57 7.05
N ASN A 17 -3.23 -1.80 8.25
CA ASN A 17 -3.94 -1.59 9.51
C ASN A 17 -4.11 -0.09 9.82
N GLN A 18 -3.10 0.73 9.50
CA GLN A 18 -3.13 2.17 9.72
C GLN A 18 -4.11 2.86 8.78
N VAL A 19 -3.96 2.59 7.49
CA VAL A 19 -4.60 3.31 6.39
C VAL A 19 -5.15 2.30 5.40
N ASN A 20 -6.45 2.32 5.17
CA ASN A 20 -7.11 1.49 4.17
C ASN A 20 -8.40 2.17 3.67
N GLN A 21 -9.12 1.54 2.76
CA GLN A 21 -10.35 2.08 2.17
C GLN A 21 -11.47 2.36 3.19
N PHE A 22 -11.36 1.82 4.41
CA PHE A 22 -12.31 2.03 5.51
C PHE A 22 -11.74 2.95 6.61
N GLY A 23 -10.56 3.53 6.41
CA GLY A 23 -9.90 4.42 7.36
C GLY A 23 -8.85 3.75 8.26
N GLY A 24 -8.78 2.41 8.29
CA GLY A 24 -7.96 1.70 9.27
C GLY A 24 -8.22 2.17 10.71
N TYR A 25 -7.23 2.06 11.59
CA TYR A 25 -7.36 2.61 12.94
C TYR A 25 -7.10 4.11 13.02
N THR A 26 -6.55 4.73 11.97
CA THR A 26 -6.27 6.18 11.95
C THR A 26 -7.46 7.02 11.49
N GLY A 27 -8.49 6.38 10.91
CA GLY A 27 -9.59 7.06 10.24
C GLY A 27 -9.22 7.66 8.89
N MET A 28 -8.07 7.30 8.31
CA MET A 28 -7.56 7.84 7.04
C MET A 28 -7.61 6.82 5.91
N THR A 29 -8.11 7.25 4.75
CA THR A 29 -7.89 6.55 3.48
C THR A 29 -6.48 6.85 2.94
N PRO A 30 -5.98 6.11 1.94
CA PRO A 30 -4.68 6.44 1.32
C PRO A 30 -4.58 7.87 0.80
N ALA A 31 -5.68 8.41 0.25
CA ALA A 31 -5.74 9.80 -0.18
C ALA A 31 -5.61 10.78 1.00
N ASP A 32 -6.30 10.50 2.12
CA ASP A 32 -6.21 11.32 3.33
C ASP A 32 -4.80 11.31 3.91
N PHE A 33 -4.15 10.14 3.94
CA PHE A 33 -2.77 10.02 4.42
C PHE A 33 -1.80 10.84 3.57
N ARG A 34 -1.95 10.82 2.23
CA ARG A 34 -1.14 11.67 1.34
C ARG A 34 -1.30 13.14 1.68
N GLU A 35 -2.55 13.63 1.78
CA GLU A 35 -2.80 15.04 2.08
C GLU A 35 -2.33 15.43 3.49
N PHE A 36 -2.44 14.52 4.46
CA PHE A 36 -1.88 14.68 5.80
C PHE A 36 -0.36 14.88 5.75
N VAL A 37 0.37 14.02 5.04
CA VAL A 37 1.82 14.13 4.86
C VAL A 37 2.18 15.43 4.12
N PHE A 38 1.47 15.76 3.04
CA PHE A 38 1.72 16.98 2.26
C PHE A 38 1.45 18.25 3.05
N THR A 39 0.43 18.28 3.90
CA THR A 39 0.16 19.41 4.79
C THR A 39 1.33 19.65 5.76
N ILE A 40 1.96 18.58 6.25
CA ILE A 40 3.16 18.70 7.09
C ILE A 40 4.36 19.18 6.26
N ALA A 41 4.54 18.64 5.05
CA ALA A 41 5.60 19.03 4.14
C ALA A 41 5.55 20.54 3.84
N ASP A 42 4.38 21.08 3.53
CA ASP A 42 4.18 22.51 3.26
C ASP A 42 4.57 23.37 4.47
N LYS A 43 4.16 22.98 5.68
CA LYS A 43 4.51 23.68 6.93
C LYS A 43 6.01 23.71 7.19
N VAL A 44 6.72 22.64 6.82
CA VAL A 44 8.18 22.53 6.95
C VAL A 44 8.88 23.19 5.75
N GLY A 45 8.19 23.50 4.66
CA GLY A 45 8.80 23.94 3.40
C GLY A 45 9.62 22.84 2.75
N PHE A 46 9.08 21.62 2.72
CA PHE A 46 9.67 20.45 2.05
C PHE A 46 8.95 20.19 0.73
N ALA A 47 9.71 20.11 -0.37
CA ALA A 47 9.20 19.83 -1.71
C ALA A 47 8.45 18.48 -1.77
N ARG A 48 7.17 18.49 -2.17
CA ARG A 48 6.30 17.30 -2.18
C ARG A 48 6.83 16.20 -3.10
N GLU A 49 7.49 16.57 -4.20
CA GLU A 49 8.11 15.67 -5.18
C GLU A 49 9.32 14.89 -4.64
N ARG A 50 9.86 15.30 -3.49
CA ARG A 50 10.93 14.58 -2.79
C ARG A 50 10.38 13.55 -1.81
N ILE A 51 9.07 13.42 -1.67
CA ILE A 51 8.41 12.45 -0.81
C ILE A 51 8.05 11.22 -1.64
N ILE A 52 8.46 10.05 -1.17
CA ILE A 52 8.00 8.76 -1.66
C ILE A 52 6.98 8.23 -0.65
N LEU A 53 5.79 7.89 -1.12
CA LEU A 53 4.76 7.26 -0.32
C LEU A 53 4.75 5.75 -0.58
N GLY A 54 4.87 4.97 0.50
CA GLY A 54 4.90 3.51 0.47
C GLY A 54 3.71 2.85 1.18
N GLY A 55 3.21 1.77 0.60
CA GLY A 55 2.28 0.87 1.27
C GLY A 55 3.05 -0.33 1.82
N ASP A 56 2.89 -0.59 3.11
CA ASP A 56 3.59 -1.66 3.81
C ASP A 56 2.65 -2.83 4.15
N HIS A 57 3.11 -4.05 3.90
CA HIS A 57 2.36 -5.31 4.08
C HIS A 57 0.91 -5.21 3.55
N LEU A 58 0.77 -4.84 2.27
CA LEU A 58 -0.53 -4.73 1.61
C LEU A 58 -1.00 -6.11 1.14
N GLY A 59 -2.15 -6.52 1.68
CA GLY A 59 -2.76 -7.82 1.45
C GLY A 59 -3.84 -8.12 2.50
N PRO A 60 -4.20 -9.39 2.72
CA PRO A 60 -5.35 -9.78 3.54
C PRO A 60 -5.13 -9.66 5.05
N ASN A 61 -4.03 -9.04 5.48
CA ASN A 61 -3.61 -8.98 6.89
C ASN A 61 -4.71 -8.47 7.84
N CYS A 62 -5.48 -7.46 7.41
CA CYS A 62 -6.56 -6.87 8.22
C CYS A 62 -7.82 -7.75 8.29
N TRP A 63 -7.95 -8.73 7.39
CA TRP A 63 -9.18 -9.49 7.14
C TRP A 63 -8.96 -11.01 7.21
N GLN A 64 -7.91 -11.46 7.90
CA GLN A 64 -7.57 -12.89 8.03
C GLN A 64 -8.70 -13.74 8.65
N GLN A 65 -9.60 -13.11 9.42
CA GLN A 65 -10.75 -13.80 10.02
C GLN A 65 -11.90 -14.06 9.03
N GLU A 66 -11.82 -13.49 7.83
CA GLU A 66 -12.75 -13.73 6.73
C GLU A 66 -12.25 -14.87 5.85
N ASN A 67 -13.12 -15.42 5.00
CA ASN A 67 -12.67 -16.39 4.01
C ASN A 67 -11.73 -15.73 2.98
N ALA A 68 -10.91 -16.54 2.31
CA ALA A 68 -9.89 -16.07 1.39
C ALA A 68 -10.44 -15.16 0.27
N ASP A 69 -11.60 -15.47 -0.30
CA ASP A 69 -12.20 -14.69 -1.38
C ASP A 69 -12.56 -13.28 -0.91
N ALA A 70 -13.26 -13.15 0.22
CA ALA A 70 -13.64 -11.87 0.80
C ALA A 70 -12.42 -11.04 1.24
N ALA A 71 -11.42 -11.68 1.85
CA ALA A 71 -10.20 -11.02 2.28
C ALA A 71 -9.38 -10.51 1.07
N MET A 72 -9.30 -11.29 -0.01
CA MET A 72 -8.59 -10.91 -1.23
C MET A 72 -9.34 -9.82 -2.02
N GLU A 73 -10.67 -9.83 -2.06
CA GLU A 73 -11.46 -8.74 -2.66
C GLU A 73 -11.15 -7.40 -1.99
N LYS A 74 -11.10 -7.37 -0.66
CA LYS A 74 -10.72 -6.17 0.12
C LYS A 74 -9.27 -5.78 -0.10
N SER A 75 -8.38 -6.75 -0.25
CA SER A 75 -6.96 -6.52 -0.53
C SER A 75 -6.72 -5.92 -1.91
N VAL A 76 -7.50 -6.35 -2.91
CA VAL A 76 -7.48 -5.77 -4.26
C VAL A 76 -7.88 -4.30 -4.23
N GLU A 77 -8.99 -3.95 -3.56
CA GLU A 77 -9.40 -2.54 -3.46
C GLU A 77 -8.46 -1.70 -2.59
N LEU A 78 -7.87 -2.29 -1.54
CA LEU A 78 -6.79 -1.67 -0.76
C LEU A 78 -5.63 -1.26 -1.67
N VAL A 79 -5.08 -2.19 -2.44
CA VAL A 79 -3.93 -1.92 -3.33
C VAL A 79 -4.29 -0.88 -4.39
N LYS A 80 -5.48 -0.99 -5.00
CA LYS A 80 -5.96 0.03 -5.95
C LYS A 80 -6.09 1.41 -5.31
N ALA A 81 -6.57 1.51 -4.07
CA ALA A 81 -6.70 2.77 -3.37
C ALA A 81 -5.33 3.44 -3.13
N TYR A 82 -4.31 2.66 -2.75
CA TYR A 82 -2.94 3.13 -2.62
C TYR A 82 -2.38 3.66 -3.95
N VAL A 83 -2.52 2.91 -5.04
CA VAL A 83 -2.03 3.34 -6.36
C VAL A 83 -2.77 4.58 -6.86
N ARG A 84 -4.10 4.63 -6.75
CA ARG A 84 -4.92 5.81 -7.11
C ARG A 84 -4.54 7.04 -6.29
N ALA A 85 -4.16 6.86 -5.03
CA ALA A 85 -3.67 7.95 -4.19
C ALA A 85 -2.25 8.41 -4.55
N GLY A 86 -1.50 7.67 -5.39
CA GLY A 86 -0.16 8.05 -5.84
C GLY A 86 0.96 7.46 -4.98
N PHE A 87 0.70 6.40 -4.23
CA PHE A 87 1.76 5.60 -3.61
C PHE A 87 2.52 4.87 -4.72
N SER A 88 3.84 4.99 -4.70
CA SER A 88 4.72 4.47 -5.75
C SER A 88 5.59 3.31 -5.29
N LYS A 89 5.66 3.05 -3.98
CA LYS A 89 6.25 1.83 -3.41
C LYS A 89 5.14 0.96 -2.83
N ILE A 90 5.02 -0.29 -3.28
CA ILE A 90 3.93 -1.20 -2.90
C ILE A 90 4.53 -2.52 -2.43
N HIS A 91 4.42 -2.81 -1.13
CA HIS A 91 4.79 -4.11 -0.55
C HIS A 91 3.59 -5.05 -0.63
N LEU A 92 3.67 -6.08 -1.49
CA LEU A 92 2.61 -7.07 -1.71
C LEU A 92 2.87 -8.28 -0.80
N ASP A 93 2.07 -8.41 0.25
CA ASP A 93 2.19 -9.50 1.21
C ASP A 93 0.84 -10.20 1.42
N ALA A 94 0.68 -11.32 0.73
CA ALA A 94 -0.46 -12.22 0.88
C ALA A 94 -0.07 -13.58 1.48
N SER A 95 0.95 -13.59 2.35
CA SER A 95 1.47 -14.80 2.99
C SER A 95 0.60 -15.36 4.13
N MET A 96 -0.34 -14.55 4.63
CA MET A 96 -1.21 -14.90 5.75
C MET A 96 -2.35 -15.83 5.32
N SER A 97 -2.57 -16.91 6.07
CA SER A 97 -3.74 -17.78 5.94
C SER A 97 -5.02 -17.03 6.38
N CYS A 98 -6.05 -17.07 5.55
CA CYS A 98 -7.39 -16.58 5.88
C CYS A 98 -8.25 -17.72 6.48
N ALA A 99 -9.49 -17.43 6.88
CA ALA A 99 -10.38 -18.46 7.42
C ALA A 99 -10.64 -19.56 6.38
N GLY A 100 -10.30 -20.80 6.73
CA GLY A 100 -10.43 -21.98 5.87
C GLY A 100 -9.18 -22.29 5.03
N ASP A 101 -8.16 -21.44 5.02
CA ASP A 101 -6.88 -21.74 4.39
C ASP A 101 -6.07 -22.78 5.19
N PRO A 102 -5.17 -23.53 4.52
CA PRO A 102 -4.13 -24.28 5.21
C PRO A 102 -3.18 -23.35 5.97
N ILE A 103 -2.58 -23.87 7.05
CA ILE A 103 -1.58 -23.15 7.86
C ILE A 103 -0.28 -23.98 7.90
N PRO A 104 0.83 -23.49 7.33
CA PRO A 104 0.95 -22.28 6.51
C PRO A 104 0.33 -22.44 5.11
N LEU A 105 0.20 -21.33 4.38
CA LEU A 105 -0.05 -21.37 2.94
C LEU A 105 1.11 -22.04 2.20
N ALA A 106 0.79 -22.69 1.08
CA ALA A 106 1.81 -23.14 0.13
C ALA A 106 2.49 -21.92 -0.53
N PRO A 107 3.82 -21.94 -0.77
CA PRO A 107 4.52 -20.83 -1.42
C PRO A 107 3.89 -20.39 -2.76
N GLU A 108 3.35 -21.34 -3.52
CA GLU A 108 2.66 -21.09 -4.79
C GLU A 108 1.40 -20.25 -4.58
N THR A 109 0.59 -20.55 -3.56
CA THR A 109 -0.60 -19.77 -3.20
C THR A 109 -0.23 -18.34 -2.79
N VAL A 110 0.87 -18.16 -2.05
CA VAL A 110 1.36 -16.82 -1.68
C VAL A 110 1.74 -16.03 -2.94
N ALA A 111 2.50 -16.65 -3.84
CA ALA A 111 2.92 -16.02 -5.09
C ALA A 111 1.73 -15.67 -6.01
N GLU A 112 0.75 -16.56 -6.13
CA GLU A 112 -0.48 -16.34 -6.90
C GLU A 112 -1.28 -15.16 -6.36
N ARG A 113 -1.49 -15.10 -5.04
CA ARG A 113 -2.20 -13.98 -4.40
C ARG A 113 -1.44 -12.66 -4.58
N ALA A 114 -0.12 -12.66 -4.41
CA ALA A 114 0.70 -11.48 -4.68
C ALA A 114 0.59 -11.02 -6.14
N ALA A 115 0.54 -11.95 -7.11
CA ALA A 115 0.34 -11.63 -8.52
C ALA A 115 -1.05 -11.01 -8.79
N VAL A 116 -2.11 -11.48 -8.14
CA VAL A 116 -3.45 -10.86 -8.21
C VAL A 116 -3.41 -9.40 -7.73
N LEU A 117 -2.72 -9.13 -6.62
CA LEU A 117 -2.57 -7.78 -6.08
C LEU A 117 -1.73 -6.88 -7.00
N CYS A 118 -0.65 -7.42 -7.59
CA CYS A 118 0.15 -6.72 -8.59
C CYS A 118 -0.70 -6.37 -9.82
N PHE A 119 -1.49 -7.31 -10.34
CA PHE A 119 -2.42 -7.06 -11.44
C PHE A 119 -3.42 -5.96 -11.10
N ALA A 120 -3.94 -5.95 -9.87
CA ALA A 120 -4.84 -4.89 -9.40
C ALA A 120 -4.16 -3.51 -9.42
N ALA A 121 -2.91 -3.41 -8.93
CA ALA A 121 -2.12 -2.18 -9.00
C ALA A 121 -1.94 -1.69 -10.44
N GLU A 122 -1.47 -2.58 -11.32
CA GLU A 122 -1.24 -2.30 -12.74
C GLU A 122 -2.53 -1.91 -13.49
N SER A 123 -3.68 -2.43 -13.09
CA SER A 123 -4.97 -2.16 -13.75
C SER A 123 -5.49 -0.74 -13.55
N VAL A 124 -5.03 -0.04 -12.51
CA VAL A 124 -5.50 1.32 -12.16
C VAL A 124 -4.42 2.40 -12.31
N ALA A 125 -3.17 2.00 -12.49
CA ALA A 125 -2.06 2.92 -12.70
C ALA A 125 -2.21 3.63 -14.05
N THR A 126 -2.07 4.96 -14.04
CA THR A 126 -1.78 5.73 -15.26
C THR A 126 -0.42 5.34 -15.83
N ASP A 127 -0.13 5.67 -17.08
CA ASP A 127 1.16 5.37 -17.72
C ASP A 127 2.34 5.91 -16.90
N CYS A 128 2.25 7.17 -16.44
CA CYS A 128 3.28 7.78 -15.60
C CYS A 128 3.43 7.09 -14.24
N GLN A 129 2.33 6.68 -13.60
CA GLN A 129 2.40 5.96 -12.32
C GLN A 129 3.03 4.58 -12.50
N ARG A 130 2.66 3.87 -13.57
CA ARG A 130 3.18 2.55 -13.90
C ARG A 130 4.69 2.55 -14.05
N GLU A 131 5.24 3.57 -14.71
CA GLU A 131 6.69 3.76 -14.86
C GLU A 131 7.42 4.02 -13.53
N GLN A 132 6.72 4.46 -12.48
CA GLN A 132 7.29 4.78 -11.17
C GLN A 132 6.98 3.72 -10.10
N LEU A 133 6.09 2.76 -10.38
CA LEU A 133 5.70 1.74 -9.41
C LEU A 133 6.87 0.79 -9.12
N SER A 134 7.15 0.61 -7.84
CA SER A 134 8.14 -0.33 -7.33
C SER A 134 7.46 -1.32 -6.39
N TYR A 135 7.59 -2.61 -6.70
CA TYR A 135 7.02 -3.69 -5.91
C TYR A 135 8.07 -4.29 -4.96
N VAL A 136 7.63 -4.62 -3.74
CA VAL A 136 8.37 -5.45 -2.78
C VAL A 136 7.51 -6.70 -2.53
N ILE A 137 8.15 -7.87 -2.43
CA ILE A 137 7.54 -9.18 -2.18
C ILE A 137 8.22 -9.91 -1.03
#